data_AF-A0A954XHB5-F1
#
_entry.id   AF-A0A954XHB5-F1
#
_cell.length_a   1.000
_cell.length_b   1.000
_cell.length_c   1.000
_cell.angle_alpha   90.00
_cell.angle_beta   90.00
_cell.angle_gamma   90.00
#
_symmetry.space_group_name_H-M   'P 1'
#
loop_
_entity.id
_entity.type
_entity.pdbx_description
1 polymer ?
#
loop_
_entity_poly.entity_id
_entity_poly.type
_entity_poly.pdbx_seq_one_letter_code
_entity_poly.pdbx_strand_id
1 'polypeptide(L)'
;TEAEWEYACRAGTTTAYHFGDDAEQLGDYAWFYPNAEETTHPVGQKKPSPWGLYDMHGNVAEWTLDQLLDDGFKRFGGKSLKAADAVVWPVKEWPRVARGGHWDDDAEQCRCASRLGSNDPEWKANDPNFPLSPWWFTDDPARGVGFRIVRPLRPIAKDDLVRCWEPDVETVKYDVESRLQEGRGVLGLTGPDLPNAIKALKDSE
;
A
#
# COMPACT_ATOMS: atom_id res chain seq x y z
N THR A 1 -0.83 7.69 -0.48
CA THR A 1 -0.26 8.03 0.86
C THR A 1 -1.14 7.41 1.94
N GLU A 2 -0.68 7.37 3.19
CA GLU A 2 -1.47 6.89 4.32
C GLU A 2 -2.77 7.69 4.48
N ALA A 3 -2.69 9.01 4.35
CA ALA A 3 -3.86 9.90 4.44
C ALA A 3 -4.88 9.64 3.31
N GLU A 4 -4.42 9.47 2.07
CA GLU A 4 -5.29 9.11 0.95
C GLU A 4 -5.96 7.75 1.17
N TRP A 5 -5.20 6.78 1.69
CA TRP A 5 -5.73 5.45 2.00
C TRP A 5 -6.83 5.52 3.05
N GLU A 6 -6.62 6.22 4.17
CA GLU A 6 -7.65 6.34 5.21
C GLU A 6 -8.88 7.10 4.70
N TYR A 7 -8.68 8.16 3.92
CA TYR A 7 -9.77 8.93 3.32
C TYR A 7 -10.62 8.06 2.38
N ALA A 8 -9.97 7.25 1.54
CA ALA A 8 -10.62 6.29 0.66
C ALA A 8 -11.34 5.18 1.43
N CYS A 9 -10.71 4.63 2.47
CA CYS A 9 -11.28 3.58 3.32
C CYS A 9 -12.56 4.06 3.98
N ARG A 10 -12.56 5.28 4.54
CA ARG A 10 -13.71 5.89 5.20
C ARG A 10 -14.88 6.19 4.26
N ALA A 11 -14.62 6.46 2.98
CA ALA A 11 -15.63 6.74 1.96
C ALA A 11 -16.71 7.76 2.40
N GLY A 12 -16.30 8.80 3.14
CA GLY A 12 -17.18 9.85 3.66
C GLY A 12 -17.69 9.66 5.10
N THR A 13 -17.36 8.55 5.76
CA THR A 13 -17.74 8.29 7.16
C THR A 13 -16.65 8.71 8.16
N THR A 14 -17.01 8.75 9.44
CA THR A 14 -16.09 9.03 10.56
C THR A 14 -16.00 7.88 11.57
N THR A 15 -16.66 6.78 11.28
CA THR A 15 -16.80 5.58 12.11
C THR A 15 -15.55 4.69 12.07
N ALA A 16 -15.52 3.64 12.89
CA ALA A 16 -14.43 2.66 12.94
C ALA A 16 -14.23 1.94 11.59
N TYR A 17 -15.32 1.56 10.93
CA TYR A 17 -15.35 1.01 9.58
C TYR A 17 -16.19 1.92 8.68
N HIS A 18 -16.11 1.78 7.35
CA HIS A 18 -16.92 2.61 6.47
C HIS A 18 -18.43 2.34 6.55
N PHE A 19 -18.81 1.20 7.12
CA PHE A 19 -20.20 0.76 7.29
C PHE A 19 -20.75 1.02 8.69
N GLY A 20 -19.94 1.52 9.64
CA GLY A 20 -20.36 1.79 11.01
C GLY A 20 -19.31 1.45 12.05
N ASP A 21 -19.71 1.40 13.31
CA ASP A 21 -18.83 1.09 14.46
C ASP A 21 -18.96 -0.37 14.93
N ASP A 22 -19.91 -1.12 14.39
CA ASP A 22 -20.22 -2.49 14.79
C ASP A 22 -19.35 -3.50 14.03
N ALA A 23 -18.40 -4.11 14.73
CA ALA A 23 -17.48 -5.10 14.18
C ALA A 23 -18.16 -6.41 13.76
N GLU A 24 -19.37 -6.74 14.27
CA GLU A 24 -20.08 -7.97 13.89
C GLU A 24 -20.46 -7.96 12.40
N GLN A 25 -20.59 -6.77 11.79
CA GLN A 25 -20.90 -6.61 10.37
C GLN A 25 -19.67 -6.76 9.47
N LEU A 26 -18.45 -6.83 10.02
CA LEU A 26 -17.21 -6.85 9.24
C LEU A 26 -17.14 -8.01 8.25
N GLY A 27 -17.71 -9.17 8.59
CA GLY A 27 -17.71 -10.34 7.72
C GLY A 27 -18.38 -10.15 6.35
N ASP A 28 -19.24 -9.13 6.20
CA ASP A 28 -19.84 -8.75 4.92
C ASP A 28 -18.90 -7.95 4.01
N TYR A 29 -17.87 -7.32 4.57
CA TYR A 29 -17.00 -6.35 3.91
C TYR A 29 -15.53 -6.79 3.85
N ALA A 30 -15.15 -7.83 4.60
CA ALA A 30 -13.76 -8.22 4.81
C ALA A 30 -13.53 -9.73 4.76
N TRP A 31 -12.32 -10.08 4.33
CA TRP A 31 -11.67 -11.36 4.64
C TRP A 31 -10.67 -11.12 5.77
N PHE A 32 -10.91 -11.69 6.94
CA PHE A 32 -10.11 -11.47 8.15
C PHE A 32 -10.09 -12.77 8.98
N TYR A 33 -9.35 -12.82 10.09
CA TYR A 33 -9.03 -14.07 10.79
C TYR A 33 -10.21 -15.05 10.95
N PRO A 34 -11.42 -14.61 11.40
CA PRO A 34 -12.55 -15.50 11.61
C PRO A 34 -13.18 -16.11 10.36
N ASN A 35 -12.94 -15.57 9.16
CA ASN A 35 -13.62 -16.00 7.94
C ASN A 35 -12.72 -16.21 6.72
N ALA A 36 -11.40 -16.02 6.85
CA ALA A 36 -10.48 -16.07 5.72
C ALA A 36 -9.82 -17.44 5.49
N GLU A 37 -10.07 -18.44 6.35
CA GLU A 37 -9.53 -19.81 6.18
C GLU A 37 -7.99 -19.82 6.03
N GLU A 38 -7.31 -18.99 6.84
CA GLU A 38 -5.85 -18.87 6.86
C GLU A 38 -5.21 -18.48 5.49
N THR A 39 -5.95 -17.76 4.64
CA THR A 39 -5.46 -17.38 3.32
C THR A 39 -6.09 -16.09 2.77
N THR A 40 -5.43 -15.51 1.77
CA THR A 40 -6.01 -14.45 0.93
C THR A 40 -7.11 -14.99 0.02
N HIS A 41 -8.04 -14.12 -0.36
CA HIS A 41 -9.14 -14.46 -1.27
C HIS A 41 -9.13 -13.59 -2.53
N PRO A 42 -9.76 -14.05 -3.64
CA PRO A 42 -9.93 -13.23 -4.83
C PRO A 42 -10.57 -11.87 -4.50
N VAL A 43 -10.03 -10.80 -5.08
CA VAL A 43 -10.50 -9.43 -4.84
C VAL A 43 -11.97 -9.25 -5.21
N GLY A 44 -12.66 -8.35 -4.51
CA GLY A 44 -14.01 -7.92 -4.86
C GLY A 44 -15.13 -8.90 -4.53
N GLN A 45 -14.88 -9.89 -3.67
CA GLN A 45 -15.89 -10.89 -3.27
C GLN A 45 -16.76 -10.45 -2.07
N LYS A 46 -16.36 -9.39 -1.36
CA LYS A 46 -17.11 -8.79 -0.25
C LYS A 46 -17.84 -7.52 -0.71
N LYS A 47 -18.69 -6.94 0.14
CA LYS A 47 -19.41 -5.70 -0.19
C LYS A 47 -18.42 -4.52 -0.31
N PRO A 48 -18.58 -3.65 -1.32
CA PRO A 48 -17.74 -2.47 -1.44
C PRO A 48 -18.17 -1.35 -0.50
N SER A 49 -17.27 -0.40 -0.29
CA SER A 49 -17.60 0.90 0.29
C SER A 49 -18.53 1.73 -0.61
N PRO A 50 -19.15 2.83 -0.10
CA PRO A 50 -19.95 3.75 -0.91
C PRO A 50 -19.25 4.36 -2.13
N TRP A 51 -17.91 4.32 -2.20
CA TRP A 51 -17.13 4.78 -3.36
C TRP A 51 -16.76 3.65 -4.33
N GLY A 52 -17.29 2.44 -4.10
CA GLY A 52 -17.03 1.27 -4.96
C GLY A 52 -15.66 0.63 -4.73
N LEU A 53 -14.98 0.95 -3.63
CA LEU A 53 -13.71 0.31 -3.25
C LEU A 53 -13.97 -0.95 -2.45
N TYR A 54 -13.34 -2.04 -2.89
CA TYR A 54 -13.38 -3.35 -2.26
C TYR A 54 -12.12 -3.59 -1.43
N ASP A 55 -12.22 -4.53 -0.49
CA ASP A 55 -11.08 -5.05 0.27
C ASP A 55 -10.30 -3.93 0.99
N MET A 56 -11.02 -2.90 1.47
CA MET A 56 -10.45 -1.82 2.29
C MET A 56 -10.32 -2.24 3.77
N HIS A 57 -10.92 -3.37 4.14
CA HIS A 57 -10.89 -3.98 5.47
C HIS A 57 -10.51 -5.45 5.28
N GLY A 58 -9.30 -5.86 5.61
CA GLY A 58 -8.81 -7.23 5.47
C GLY A 58 -8.34 -7.61 4.05
N ASN A 59 -8.31 -8.91 3.79
CA ASN A 59 -7.63 -9.61 2.70
C ASN A 59 -6.11 -9.45 2.79
N VAL A 60 -5.60 -8.27 2.43
CA VAL A 60 -4.19 -7.92 2.60
C VAL A 60 -4.08 -6.49 3.11
N ALA A 61 -3.14 -6.28 4.04
CA ALA A 61 -2.75 -4.94 4.42
C ALA A 61 -1.99 -4.29 3.26
N GLU A 62 -2.22 -3.02 3.01
CA GLU A 62 -1.70 -2.35 1.83
C GLU A 62 -0.61 -1.37 2.17
N TRP A 63 0.54 -1.51 1.51
CA TRP A 63 1.62 -0.54 1.61
C TRP A 63 1.18 0.88 1.27
N THR A 64 1.69 1.82 2.05
CA THR A 64 1.59 3.25 1.77
C THR A 64 2.99 3.86 1.68
N LEU A 65 3.07 5.11 1.21
CA LEU A 65 4.36 5.81 1.06
C LEU A 65 4.99 6.21 2.41
N ASP A 66 4.22 6.16 3.49
CA ASP A 66 4.54 6.85 4.73
C ASP A 66 5.46 6.03 5.64
N GLN A 67 6.40 6.72 6.30
CA GLN A 67 7.11 6.21 7.47
C GLN A 67 6.13 6.10 8.65
N LEU A 68 6.14 4.97 9.34
CA LEU A 68 5.41 4.83 10.59
C LEU A 68 6.13 5.61 11.70
N LEU A 69 5.41 6.56 12.30
CA LEU A 69 5.84 7.34 13.46
C LEU A 69 4.74 7.29 14.54
N ASP A 70 5.14 7.27 15.81
CA ASP A 70 4.26 7.09 16.97
C ASP A 70 3.22 8.20 17.13
N ASP A 71 3.58 9.44 16.77
CA ASP A 71 2.70 10.60 16.84
C ASP A 71 1.67 10.64 15.70
N GLY A 72 1.80 9.78 14.68
CA GLY A 72 0.84 9.62 13.58
C GLY A 72 0.35 10.95 13.01
N PHE A 73 -0.96 11.08 12.82
CA PHE A 73 -1.56 12.33 12.33
C PHE A 73 -1.59 13.48 13.35
N LYS A 74 -1.31 13.24 14.65
CA LYS A 74 -1.26 14.33 15.64
C LYS A 74 -0.19 15.36 15.27
N ARG A 75 0.86 14.93 14.57
CA ARG A 75 1.94 15.79 14.05
C ARG A 75 1.44 16.95 13.18
N PHE A 76 0.31 16.76 12.51
CA PHE A 76 -0.25 17.75 11.58
C PHE A 76 -1.12 18.80 12.27
N GLY A 77 -1.41 18.63 13.57
CA GLY A 77 -2.09 19.63 14.39
C GLY A 77 -3.48 20.03 13.88
N GLY A 78 -4.18 19.13 13.19
CA GLY A 78 -5.53 19.39 12.65
C GLY A 78 -5.57 20.38 11.48
N LYS A 79 -4.42 20.67 10.85
CA LYS A 79 -4.36 21.55 9.67
C LYS A 79 -4.97 20.86 8.45
N SER A 80 -5.58 21.66 7.58
CA SER A 80 -5.87 21.21 6.22
C SER A 80 -4.59 21.22 5.40
N LEU A 81 -4.25 20.08 4.80
CA LEU A 81 -3.00 19.85 4.08
C LEU A 81 -3.29 19.42 2.64
N LYS A 82 -2.35 19.70 1.74
CA LYS A 82 -2.33 19.02 0.43
C LYS A 82 -1.90 17.57 0.64
N ALA A 83 -2.27 16.69 -0.29
CA ALA A 83 -1.92 15.26 -0.20
C ALA A 83 -0.41 15.03 -0.01
N ALA A 84 0.43 15.75 -0.76
CA ALA A 84 1.89 15.66 -0.66
C ALA A 84 2.47 16.18 0.68
N ASP A 85 1.79 17.14 1.31
CA ASP A 85 2.18 17.71 2.62
C ASP A 85 1.73 16.82 3.78
N ALA A 86 0.76 15.93 3.54
CA ALA A 86 0.26 14.96 4.51
C ALA A 86 1.11 13.67 4.55
N VAL A 87 2.12 13.55 3.68
CA VAL A 87 3.02 12.39 3.64
C VAL A 87 4.11 12.54 4.69
N VAL A 88 4.27 11.52 5.51
CA VAL A 88 5.46 11.35 6.33
C VAL A 88 6.53 10.70 5.46
N TRP A 89 7.25 11.52 4.70
CA TRP A 89 8.30 11.02 3.82
C TRP A 89 9.34 10.22 4.58
N PRO A 90 9.62 8.99 4.12
CA PRO A 90 10.66 8.15 4.66
C PRO A 90 12.04 8.76 4.84
N VAL A 91 12.63 8.48 6.00
CA VAL A 91 14.03 8.80 6.31
C VAL A 91 14.81 7.60 6.84
N LYS A 92 14.12 6.49 7.09
CA LYS A 92 14.67 5.18 7.44
C LYS A 92 13.97 4.13 6.61
N GLU A 93 14.57 2.97 6.47
CA GLU A 93 14.00 1.88 5.68
C GLU A 93 12.68 1.32 6.27
N TRP A 94 12.58 1.30 7.60
CA TRP A 94 11.44 0.78 8.36
C TRP A 94 11.38 1.46 9.75
N PRO A 95 10.23 1.42 10.45
CA PRO A 95 8.95 0.85 10.00
C PRO A 95 8.21 1.74 9.00
N ARG A 96 7.65 1.13 7.96
CA ARG A 96 6.74 1.72 6.97
C ARG A 96 5.30 1.40 7.36
N VAL A 97 4.35 2.20 6.89
CA VAL A 97 2.93 2.00 7.19
C VAL A 97 2.25 1.12 6.13
N ALA A 98 1.61 0.04 6.58
CA ALA A 98 0.59 -0.69 5.86
C ALA A 98 -0.79 -0.49 6.51
N ARG A 99 -1.86 -0.63 5.73
CA ARG A 99 -3.23 -0.24 6.14
C ARG A 99 -4.28 -1.27 5.78
N GLY A 100 -5.37 -1.31 6.54
CA GLY A 100 -6.57 -2.12 6.23
C GLY A 100 -6.66 -3.46 6.93
N GLY A 101 -5.55 -3.95 7.49
CA GLY A 101 -5.47 -5.29 8.08
C GLY A 101 -5.47 -6.39 7.00
N HIS A 102 -5.19 -7.62 7.39
CA HIS A 102 -5.09 -8.77 6.49
C HIS A 102 -5.94 -9.97 6.91
N TRP A 103 -5.88 -11.05 6.14
CA TRP A 103 -6.64 -12.28 6.35
C TRP A 103 -6.43 -12.95 7.72
N ASP A 104 -5.35 -12.63 8.43
CA ASP A 104 -4.98 -13.20 9.74
C ASP A 104 -5.17 -12.21 10.90
N ASP A 105 -5.76 -11.04 10.61
CA ASP A 105 -6.01 -10.00 11.59
C ASP A 105 -7.39 -10.14 12.23
N ASP A 106 -7.50 -9.77 13.52
CA ASP A 106 -8.79 -9.56 14.17
C ASP A 106 -9.47 -8.27 13.69
N ALA A 107 -10.76 -8.15 14.01
CA ALA A 107 -11.59 -7.04 13.52
C ALA A 107 -11.04 -5.65 13.88
N GLU A 108 -10.38 -5.50 15.03
CA GLU A 108 -9.85 -4.21 15.50
C GLU A 108 -8.71 -3.68 14.61
N GLN A 109 -7.92 -4.59 14.02
CA GLN A 109 -6.82 -4.31 13.11
C GLN A 109 -7.33 -3.97 11.70
N CYS A 110 -8.56 -4.37 11.35
CA CYS A 110 -9.19 -4.05 10.08
C CYS A 110 -9.91 -2.69 10.04
N ARG A 111 -9.91 -1.89 11.11
CA ARG A 111 -10.58 -0.58 11.14
C ARG A 111 -9.95 0.42 10.17
N CYS A 112 -10.72 1.42 9.73
CA CYS A 112 -10.26 2.53 8.89
C CYS A 112 -8.97 3.19 9.39
N ALA A 113 -8.84 3.35 10.71
CA ALA A 113 -7.73 4.04 11.35
C ALA A 113 -6.57 3.12 11.78
N SER A 114 -6.69 1.80 11.62
CA SER A 114 -5.69 0.84 12.12
C SER A 114 -4.44 0.80 11.25
N ARG A 115 -3.28 0.98 11.90
CA ARG A 115 -1.97 1.10 11.26
C ARG A 115 -1.17 -0.16 11.55
N LEU A 116 -0.72 -0.84 10.51
CA LEU A 116 0.24 -1.93 10.61
C LEU A 116 1.63 -1.40 10.30
N GLY A 117 2.57 -1.62 11.20
CA GLY A 117 3.96 -1.24 11.02
C GLY A 117 4.80 -2.40 10.53
N SER A 118 5.68 -2.16 9.56
CA SER A 118 6.72 -3.12 9.16
C SER A 118 7.87 -3.16 10.17
N ASN A 119 7.54 -3.36 11.44
CA ASN A 119 8.50 -3.35 12.55
C ASN A 119 9.38 -4.61 12.55
N ASP A 120 8.90 -5.67 11.90
CA ASP A 120 9.59 -6.94 11.84
C ASP A 120 10.58 -6.94 10.66
N PRO A 121 11.89 -7.12 10.90
CA PRO A 121 12.86 -7.26 9.82
C PRO A 121 12.57 -8.45 8.88
N GLU A 122 11.81 -9.45 9.32
CA GLU A 122 11.45 -10.62 8.52
C GLU A 122 10.60 -10.26 7.28
N TRP A 123 9.87 -9.14 7.30
CA TRP A 123 9.12 -8.64 6.14
C TRP A 123 9.98 -8.42 4.89
N LYS A 124 11.30 -8.31 5.08
CA LYS A 124 12.29 -8.07 4.04
C LYS A 124 13.44 -9.08 4.07
N ALA A 125 13.35 -10.11 4.92
CA ALA A 125 14.42 -11.09 5.07
C ALA A 125 14.64 -11.88 3.77
N ASN A 126 13.58 -12.09 3.00
CA ASN A 126 13.63 -12.83 1.74
C ASN A 126 13.34 -11.90 0.57
N ASP A 127 14.10 -12.07 -0.51
CA ASP A 127 13.80 -11.43 -1.77
C ASP A 127 12.73 -12.27 -2.49
N PRO A 128 11.49 -11.76 -2.61
CA PRO A 128 10.35 -12.51 -3.17
C PRO A 128 10.48 -12.77 -4.68
N ASN A 129 11.55 -12.26 -5.29
CA ASN A 129 11.93 -12.50 -6.67
C ASN A 129 13.17 -13.41 -6.76
N PHE A 130 13.49 -14.20 -5.73
CA PHE A 130 14.56 -15.20 -5.76
C PHE A 130 14.01 -16.63 -5.61
N PRO A 131 14.16 -17.52 -6.63
CA PRO A 131 14.73 -17.26 -7.94
C PRO A 131 13.86 -16.31 -8.78
N LEU A 132 14.46 -15.70 -9.81
CA LEU A 132 13.80 -14.72 -10.68
C LEU A 132 12.48 -15.27 -11.24
N SER A 133 11.40 -14.55 -10.99
CA SER A 133 10.03 -14.91 -11.36
C SER A 133 9.27 -13.67 -11.83
N PRO A 134 8.42 -13.78 -12.86
CA PRO A 134 7.49 -12.70 -13.20
C PRO A 134 6.40 -12.52 -12.12
N TRP A 135 6.27 -13.50 -11.22
CA TRP A 135 5.34 -13.51 -10.09
C TRP A 135 6.10 -13.17 -8.80
N TRP A 136 5.55 -12.22 -8.05
CA TRP A 136 6.06 -11.82 -6.74
C TRP A 136 5.50 -12.75 -5.67
N PHE A 137 6.36 -13.59 -5.07
CA PHE A 137 5.96 -14.52 -4.02
C PHE A 137 6.46 -14.04 -2.67
N THR A 138 5.56 -13.50 -1.85
CA THR A 138 5.84 -13.22 -0.44
C THR A 138 5.74 -14.50 0.39
N ASP A 139 6.63 -14.66 1.34
CA ASP A 139 6.58 -15.69 2.36
C ASP A 139 6.15 -15.13 3.71
N ASP A 140 6.02 -15.98 4.73
CA ASP A 140 5.76 -15.52 6.08
C ASP A 140 6.92 -14.66 6.58
N PRO A 141 6.64 -13.56 7.31
CA PRO A 141 5.32 -13.06 7.73
C PRO A 141 4.66 -12.06 6.75
N ALA A 142 5.21 -11.86 5.56
CA ALA A 142 4.72 -10.89 4.58
C ALA A 142 3.55 -11.36 3.71
N ARG A 143 3.04 -12.59 3.89
CA ARG A 143 1.87 -13.15 3.15
C ARG A 143 0.58 -12.35 3.29
N GLY A 144 0.48 -11.50 4.32
CA GLY A 144 -0.66 -10.62 4.55
C GLY A 144 -0.54 -9.25 3.88
N VAL A 145 0.48 -8.99 3.06
CA VAL A 145 0.80 -7.62 2.63
C VAL A 145 0.79 -7.48 1.11
N GLY A 146 0.04 -6.51 0.61
CA GLY A 146 -0.08 -6.15 -0.79
C GLY A 146 0.04 -4.65 -1.00
N PHE A 147 -0.54 -4.16 -2.09
CA PHE A 147 -0.59 -2.74 -2.40
C PHE A 147 -1.74 -2.40 -3.33
N ARG A 148 -2.06 -1.11 -3.38
CA ARG A 148 -2.99 -0.51 -4.31
C ARG A 148 -2.30 0.61 -5.08
N ILE A 149 -2.60 0.72 -6.37
CA ILE A 149 -2.06 1.80 -7.19
C ILE A 149 -3.05 2.97 -7.17
N VAL A 150 -2.51 4.16 -6.93
CA VAL A 150 -3.24 5.43 -7.02
C VAL A 150 -2.71 6.22 -8.21
N ARG A 151 -3.62 6.78 -9.00
CA ARG A 151 -3.28 7.66 -10.11
C ARG A 151 -3.89 9.04 -9.87
N PRO A 152 -3.09 10.12 -9.91
CA PRO A 152 -3.63 11.47 -9.91
C PRO A 152 -4.65 11.66 -11.05
N LEU A 153 -5.78 12.30 -10.74
CA LEU A 153 -6.78 12.65 -11.75
C LEU A 153 -6.26 13.78 -12.66
N ARG A 154 -5.49 14.70 -12.10
CA ARG A 154 -4.87 15.84 -12.79
C ARG A 154 -3.35 15.72 -12.70
N PRO A 155 -2.59 16.30 -13.64
CA PRO A 155 -1.15 16.41 -13.51
C PRO A 155 -0.76 17.06 -12.18
N ILE A 156 0.27 16.50 -11.54
CA ILE A 156 0.89 17.06 -10.33
C ILE A 156 2.30 17.55 -10.69
N ALA A 157 2.94 18.32 -9.79
CA ALA A 157 4.26 18.86 -10.05
C ALA A 157 5.31 17.73 -10.23
N LYS A 158 6.31 17.96 -11.09
CA LYS A 158 7.37 16.98 -11.36
C LYS A 158 8.09 16.55 -10.07
N ASP A 159 8.37 17.49 -9.18
CA ASP A 159 9.02 17.21 -7.90
C ASP A 159 8.16 16.30 -6.99
N ASP A 160 6.84 16.43 -7.03
CA ASP A 160 5.93 15.56 -6.29
C ASP A 160 5.88 14.15 -6.90
N LEU A 161 5.91 14.03 -8.23
CA LEU A 161 6.00 12.73 -8.91
C LEU A 161 7.29 12.00 -8.54
N VAL A 162 8.41 12.70 -8.64
CA VAL A 162 9.75 12.15 -8.34
C VAL A 162 9.80 11.63 -6.91
N ARG A 163 9.23 12.35 -5.94
CA ARG A 163 9.18 11.89 -4.53
C ARG A 163 8.36 10.60 -4.34
N CYS A 164 7.32 10.38 -5.13
CA CYS A 164 6.50 9.18 -5.06
C CYS A 164 7.10 7.97 -5.78
N TRP A 165 7.95 8.19 -6.79
CA TRP A 165 8.46 7.14 -7.68
C TRP A 165 9.90 6.73 -7.41
N GLU A 166 10.74 7.67 -7.01
CA GLU A 166 12.13 7.39 -6.74
C GLU A 166 12.32 6.76 -5.36
N PRO A 167 13.24 5.79 -5.23
CA PRO A 167 13.61 5.25 -3.92
C PRO A 167 14.09 6.35 -2.97
N ASP A 168 13.60 6.28 -1.74
CA ASP A 168 13.72 7.35 -0.74
C ASP A 168 15.05 7.30 0.04
N VAL A 169 15.34 6.15 0.62
CA VAL A 169 16.44 5.88 1.56
C VAL A 169 17.60 5.22 0.82
N GLU A 170 18.83 5.59 1.18
CA GLU A 170 20.03 5.16 0.46
C GLU A 170 20.17 3.63 0.33
N THR A 171 19.79 2.88 1.36
CA THR A 171 19.79 1.41 1.30
C THR A 171 18.79 0.88 0.28
N VAL A 172 17.59 1.46 0.22
CA VAL A 172 16.56 1.10 -0.77
C VAL A 172 17.02 1.45 -2.18
N LYS A 173 17.72 2.58 -2.37
CA LYS A 173 18.32 2.96 -3.65
C LYS A 173 19.34 1.91 -4.10
N TYR A 174 20.27 1.55 -3.23
CA TYR A 174 21.26 0.52 -3.50
C TYR A 174 20.61 -0.81 -3.88
N ASP A 175 19.60 -1.26 -3.14
CA ASP A 175 18.89 -2.50 -3.43
C ASP A 175 18.18 -2.45 -4.79
N VAL A 176 17.51 -1.35 -5.11
CA VAL A 176 16.88 -1.14 -6.42
C VAL A 176 17.92 -1.17 -7.54
N GLU A 177 19.02 -0.44 -7.39
CA GLU A 177 20.10 -0.41 -8.38
C GLU A 177 20.75 -1.78 -8.58
N SER A 178 21.07 -2.49 -7.50
CA SER A 178 21.63 -3.85 -7.54
C SER A 178 20.68 -4.81 -8.26
N ARG A 179 19.39 -4.77 -7.93
CA ARG A 179 18.37 -5.61 -8.57
C ARG A 179 18.22 -5.32 -10.06
N LEU A 180 18.26 -4.04 -10.46
CA LEU A 180 18.26 -3.64 -11.87
C LEU A 180 19.50 -4.16 -12.61
N GLN A 181 20.69 -4.10 -11.99
CA GLN A 181 21.94 -4.64 -12.55
C GLN A 181 21.90 -6.17 -12.72
N GLU A 182 21.20 -6.87 -11.84
CA GLU A 182 20.94 -8.32 -11.95
C GLU A 182 19.88 -8.67 -13.01
N GLY A 183 19.30 -7.67 -13.70
CA GLY A 183 18.26 -7.87 -14.71
C GLY A 183 16.84 -7.99 -14.16
N ARG A 184 16.63 -7.76 -12.86
CA ARG A 184 15.29 -7.68 -12.25
C ARG A 184 14.62 -6.37 -12.69
N GLY A 185 13.32 -6.41 -12.98
CA GLY A 185 12.59 -5.24 -13.50
C GLY A 185 12.79 -4.94 -14.99
N VAL A 186 13.69 -5.66 -15.67
CA VAL A 186 13.89 -5.58 -17.14
C VAL A 186 12.92 -6.51 -17.90
N LEU A 187 12.39 -7.53 -17.23
CA LEU A 187 11.53 -8.59 -17.77
C LEU A 187 10.07 -8.50 -17.31
N GLY A 188 9.53 -7.28 -17.13
CA GLY A 188 8.07 -7.17 -17.07
C GLY A 188 7.49 -7.72 -18.37
N LEU A 189 6.39 -8.48 -18.31
CA LEU A 189 5.51 -8.68 -19.47
C LEU A 189 4.87 -7.33 -19.80
N THR A 190 5.67 -6.40 -20.30
CA THR A 190 5.20 -5.13 -20.79
C THR A 190 4.51 -5.42 -22.10
N GLY A 191 3.26 -4.97 -22.28
CA GLY A 191 2.62 -5.02 -23.59
C GLY A 191 3.58 -4.48 -24.65
N PRO A 192 3.60 -5.03 -25.88
CA PRO A 192 4.61 -4.71 -26.90
C PRO A 192 4.73 -3.21 -27.19
N ASP A 193 3.70 -2.44 -26.87
CA ASP A 193 3.61 -1.00 -27.10
C ASP A 193 4.18 -0.14 -25.94
N LEU A 194 4.35 -0.69 -24.74
CA LEU A 194 4.76 0.09 -23.57
C LEU A 194 6.17 0.70 -23.71
N PRO A 195 7.19 0.01 -24.25
CA PRO A 195 8.49 0.64 -24.50
C PRO A 195 8.40 1.85 -25.45
N ASN A 196 7.53 1.77 -26.46
CA ASN A 196 7.29 2.87 -27.40
C ASN A 196 6.55 4.03 -26.73
N ALA A 197 5.56 3.74 -25.87
CA ALA A 197 4.86 4.76 -25.10
C ALA A 197 5.78 5.50 -24.11
N ILE A 198 6.68 4.78 -23.43
CA ILE A 198 7.69 5.37 -22.54
C ILE A 198 8.63 6.28 -23.33
N LYS A 199 9.09 5.82 -24.50
CA LYS A 199 9.95 6.63 -25.37
C LYS A 199 9.24 7.90 -25.86
N ALA A 200 7.99 7.77 -26.31
CA ALA A 200 7.19 8.92 -26.76
C ALA A 200 6.97 9.96 -25.65
N LEU A 201 6.75 9.53 -24.40
CA LEU A 201 6.65 10.43 -23.24
C LEU A 201 7.95 11.22 -23.01
N LYS A 202 9.11 10.54 -23.09
CA LYS A 202 10.43 11.17 -22.93
C LYS A 202 10.77 12.13 -24.07
N ASP A 203 10.40 11.77 -25.30
CA ASP A 203 10.65 12.58 -26.50
C ASP A 203 9.65 13.75 -26.67
N SER A 204 8.58 13.77 -25.86
CA SER A 204 7.58 14.85 -25.82
C SER A 204 7.87 15.94 -24.78
N GLU A 205 8.97 15.80 -24.01
CA GLU A 205 9.61 16.90 -23.25
C GLU A 205 10.42 17.82 -24.19
#